data_AF-A0A4Y7IJB0-F1
#
_entry.id   AF-A0A4Y7IJB0-F1
#
_cell.length_a   1.000
_cell.length_b   1.000
_cell.length_c   1.000
_cell.angle_alpha   90.00
_cell.angle_beta   90.00
_cell.angle_gamma   90.00
#
_symmetry.space_group_name_H-M   'P 1'
#
loop_
_entity.id
_entity.type
_entity.pdbx_description
1 polymer ?
#
loop_
_entity_poly.entity_id
_entity_poly.type
_entity_poly.pdbx_seq_one_letter_code
_entity_poly.pdbx_strand_id
1 'polypeptide(L)'
;MRCTAEIIINAVLIKYKDGFNGIESLVDVGGGTGTMITEIVKPNPHIKGINFDLPHVVSTAPEQQGVEHVGGDMFVHISEADAVVMKKGPEGFQTFNS
;
A
#
# COMPACT_ATOMS: atom_id res chain seq x y z
N MET A 1 -12.35 2.11 -17.53
CA MET A 1 -11.04 2.81 -17.56
C MET A 1 -10.20 2.16 -16.47
N ARG A 2 -9.11 1.46 -16.81
CA ARG A 2 -8.21 0.88 -15.79
C ARG A 2 -7.29 1.98 -15.26
N CYS A 3 -7.13 2.06 -13.94
CA CYS A 3 -6.22 3.02 -13.33
C CYS A 3 -4.77 2.63 -13.67
N THR A 4 -3.90 3.61 -13.95
CA THR A 4 -2.47 3.34 -14.19
C THR A 4 -1.82 2.58 -13.03
N ALA A 5 -2.31 2.78 -11.80
CA ALA A 5 -1.87 2.02 -10.63
C ALA A 5 -2.12 0.52 -10.80
N GLU A 6 -3.29 0.12 -11.30
CA GLU A 6 -3.67 -1.28 -11.53
C GLU A 6 -2.74 -1.96 -12.55
N ILE A 7 -2.34 -1.24 -13.61
CA ILE A 7 -1.40 -1.74 -14.62
C ILE A 7 -0.02 -1.96 -14.00
N ILE A 8 0.47 -1.00 -13.21
CA ILE A 8 1.78 -1.07 -12.55
C ILE A 8 1.81 -2.23 -11.55
N ILE A 9 0.78 -2.35 -10.71
CA ILE A 9 0.72 -3.41 -9.69
C ILE A 9 0.71 -4.79 -10.34
N ASN A 10 -0.07 -4.98 -11.40
CA ASN A 10 -0.05 -6.24 -12.16
C ASN A 10 1.34 -6.56 -12.72
N ALA A 11 2.04 -5.57 -13.27
CA ALA A 11 3.40 -5.77 -13.77
C ALA A 11 4.37 -6.15 -12.65
N VAL A 12 4.27 -5.50 -11.47
CA VAL A 12 5.07 -5.82 -10.28
C VAL A 12 4.77 -7.24 -9.79
N LEU A 13 3.50 -7.62 -9.65
CA LEU A 13 3.11 -8.96 -9.21
C LEU A 13 3.62 -10.06 -10.13
N ILE A 14 3.64 -9.82 -11.45
CA ILE A 14 4.16 -10.79 -12.42
C ILE A 14 5.68 -10.86 -12.37
N LYS A 15 6.38 -9.72 -12.30
CA LYS A 15 7.84 -9.66 -12.42
C LYS A 15 8.59 -9.87 -11.11
N TYR A 16 7.94 -9.60 -9.98
CA TYR A 16 8.53 -9.65 -8.65
C TYR A 16 7.86 -10.69 -7.74
N LYS A 17 7.15 -11.66 -8.33
CA LYS A 17 6.39 -12.68 -7.60
C LYS A 17 7.19 -13.34 -6.48
N ASP A 18 8.40 -13.80 -6.78
CA ASP A 18 9.24 -14.52 -5.82
C ASP A 18 9.79 -13.61 -4.71
N GLY A 19 9.85 -12.30 -4.94
CA GLY A 19 10.28 -11.33 -3.94
C GLY A 19 9.29 -11.16 -2.79
N PHE A 20 8.02 -11.57 -2.97
CA PHE A 20 6.99 -11.55 -1.93
C PHE A 20 6.97 -12.80 -1.04
N ASN A 21 7.70 -13.87 -1.41
CA ASN A 21 7.65 -15.14 -0.68
C ASN A 21 8.29 -15.05 0.72
N GLY A 22 9.22 -14.13 0.95
CA GLY A 22 9.91 -13.95 2.23
C GLY A 22 9.39 -12.79 3.08
N ILE A 23 8.28 -12.16 2.66
CA ILE A 23 7.67 -11.03 3.36
C ILE A 23 6.47 -11.56 4.14
N GLU A 24 6.39 -11.30 5.44
CA GLU A 24 5.23 -11.68 6.27
C GLU A 24 4.29 -10.48 6.48
N SER A 25 4.83 -9.26 6.47
CA SER A 25 4.10 -8.01 6.66
C SER A 25 4.55 -6.93 5.68
N LEU A 26 3.58 -6.25 5.08
CA LEU A 26 3.82 -5.22 4.06
C LEU A 26 2.98 -3.98 4.37
N VAL A 27 3.63 -2.82 4.46
CA VAL A 27 2.94 -1.53 4.62
C VAL A 27 2.95 -0.73 3.32
N ASP A 28 1.78 -0.25 2.91
CA ASP A 28 1.57 0.66 1.78
C ASP A 28 1.35 2.07 2.32
N VAL A 29 2.39 2.91 2.20
CA VAL A 29 2.41 4.27 2.77
C VAL A 29 1.86 5.26 1.75
N GLY A 30 0.86 6.05 2.16
CA GLY A 30 0.08 6.90 1.26
C GLY A 30 -0.84 6.07 0.36
N GLY A 31 -1.31 4.91 0.87
CA GLY A 31 -2.09 3.93 0.10
C GLY A 31 -3.54 4.35 -0.18
N GLY A 32 -4.00 5.48 0.36
CA GLY A 32 -5.34 6.01 0.17
C GLY A 32 -6.41 5.04 0.68
N THR A 33 -7.24 4.53 -0.26
CA THR A 33 -8.29 3.54 0.04
C THR A 33 -7.77 2.10 0.11
N GLY A 34 -6.45 1.86 0.06
CA GLY A 34 -5.85 0.52 0.22
C GLY A 34 -5.98 -0.41 -0.99
N THR A 35 -6.37 0.11 -2.16
CA THR A 35 -6.53 -0.68 -3.39
C THR A 35 -5.24 -1.39 -3.77
N MET A 36 -4.09 -0.73 -3.64
CA MET A 36 -2.81 -1.29 -4.05
C MET A 36 -2.38 -2.47 -3.16
N ILE A 37 -2.32 -2.27 -1.85
CA ILE A 37 -1.99 -3.35 -0.92
C ILE A 37 -2.96 -4.54 -1.02
N THR A 38 -4.25 -4.28 -1.27
CA THR A 38 -5.25 -5.33 -1.47
C THR A 38 -4.95 -6.21 -2.67
N GLU A 39 -4.59 -5.60 -3.81
CA GLU A 39 -4.20 -6.36 -5.00
C GLU A 39 -2.91 -7.18 -4.78
N ILE A 40 -2.03 -6.74 -3.86
CA ILE A 40 -0.81 -7.49 -3.50
C ILE A 40 -1.11 -8.66 -2.56
N VAL A 41 -1.96 -8.46 -1.56
CA VAL A 41 -2.30 -9.49 -0.56
C VAL A 41 -3.20 -10.58 -1.14
N LYS A 42 -4.13 -10.26 -2.05
CA LYS A 42 -5.03 -11.25 -2.69
C LYS A 42 -4.31 -12.50 -3.23
N PRO A 43 -3.25 -12.39 -4.04
CA PRO A 43 -2.47 -13.55 -4.50
C PRO A 43 -1.43 -14.05 -3.49
N ASN A 44 -1.17 -13.32 -2.40
CA ASN A 44 -0.18 -13.63 -1.36
C ASN A 44 -0.82 -13.60 0.04
N PRO A 45 -1.76 -14.51 0.34
CA PRO A 45 -2.56 -14.46 1.57
C PRO A 45 -1.74 -14.69 2.86
N HIS A 46 -0.48 -15.11 2.74
CA HIS A 46 0.45 -15.18 3.87
C HIS A 46 0.93 -13.81 4.33
N ILE A 47 0.81 -12.77 3.49
CA ILE A 47 1.23 -11.41 3.82
C ILE A 47 0.12 -10.71 4.59
N LYS A 48 0.47 -10.17 5.76
CA LYS A 48 -0.35 -9.18 6.47
C LYS A 48 -0.19 -7.82 5.79
N GLY A 49 -1.24 -7.36 5.11
CA GLY A 49 -1.25 -6.03 4.49
C GLY A 49 -1.62 -4.93 5.48
N ILE A 50 -0.90 -3.81 5.43
CA ILE A 50 -1.22 -2.60 6.19
C ILE A 50 -1.35 -1.44 5.20
N ASN A 51 -2.55 -0.86 5.08
CA ASN A 51 -2.74 0.40 4.37
C ASN A 51 -2.52 1.55 5.36
N PHE A 52 -1.50 2.37 5.13
CA PHE A 52 -1.16 3.49 6.00
C PHE A 52 -1.37 4.82 5.27
N ASP A 53 -2.22 5.69 5.83
CA ASP A 53 -2.45 7.04 5.31
C ASP A 53 -2.90 7.97 6.45
N LEU A 54 -3.19 9.22 6.15
CA LEU A 54 -3.70 10.18 7.13
C LEU A 54 -5.02 9.66 7.75
N PRO A 55 -5.28 9.91 9.05
CA PRO A 55 -6.46 9.39 9.75
C PRO A 55 -7.79 9.68 9.03
N HIS A 56 -7.93 10.87 8.46
CA HIS A 56 -9.14 11.25 7.73
C HIS A 56 -9.30 10.50 6.40
N VAL A 57 -8.20 10.10 5.75
CA VAL A 57 -8.21 9.31 4.52
C VAL A 57 -8.64 7.88 4.81
N VAL A 58 -7.95 7.21 5.74
CA VAL A 58 -8.25 5.81 6.08
C VAL A 58 -9.64 5.62 6.69
N SER A 59 -10.20 6.64 7.35
CA SER A 59 -11.58 6.60 7.88
C SER A 59 -12.66 6.40 6.81
N THR A 60 -12.32 6.68 5.54
CA THR A 60 -13.20 6.53 4.38
C THR A 60 -12.89 5.27 3.57
N ALA A 61 -11.85 4.52 3.93
CA ALA A 61 -11.47 3.32 3.23
C ALA A 61 -12.48 2.19 3.50
N PRO A 62 -12.92 1.45 2.47
CA PRO A 62 -13.76 0.29 2.66
C PRO A 62 -12.97 -0.83 3.34
N GLU A 63 -13.63 -1.69 4.12
CA GLU A 63 -12.98 -2.88 4.65
C GLU A 63 -12.47 -3.78 3.52
N GLN A 64 -11.23 -4.24 3.65
CA GLN A 64 -10.55 -5.08 2.67
C GLN A 64 -10.01 -6.33 3.36
N GLN A 65 -10.34 -7.51 2.82
CA GLN A 65 -9.90 -8.77 3.41
C GLN A 65 -8.36 -8.88 3.39
N GLY A 66 -7.76 -9.19 4.55
CA GLY A 66 -6.31 -9.32 4.69
C GLY A 66 -5.55 -8.00 4.79
N VAL A 67 -6.26 -6.86 4.89
CA VAL A 67 -5.68 -5.52 4.99
C VAL A 67 -6.17 -4.83 6.26
N GLU A 68 -5.23 -4.27 7.01
CA GLU A 68 -5.49 -3.42 8.16
C GLU A 68 -5.31 -1.94 7.76
N HIS A 69 -6.29 -1.10 8.05
CA HIS A 69 -6.22 0.34 7.81
C HIS A 69 -5.68 1.07 9.04
N VAL A 70 -4.54 1.74 8.90
CA VAL A 70 -3.88 2.46 9.99
C VAL A 70 -3.74 3.93 9.64
N GLY A 71 -4.30 4.79 10.49
CA GLY A 71 -4.20 6.23 10.35
C GLY A 71 -2.97 6.78 11.06
N GLY A 72 -2.17 7.61 10.39
CA GLY A 72 -1.01 8.24 11.00
C GLY A 72 -0.33 9.27 10.11
N ASP A 73 0.81 9.77 10.58
CA ASP A 73 1.67 10.69 9.82
C ASP A 73 3.01 10.00 9.55
N MET A 74 3.28 9.70 8.27
CA MET A 74 4.49 9.00 7.83
C MET A 74 5.77 9.78 8.11
N PHE A 75 5.69 11.10 8.30
CA PHE A 75 6.83 11.94 8.66
C PHE A 75 7.22 11.81 10.14
N VAL A 76 6.32 11.27 10.96
CA VAL A 76 6.53 11.03 12.38
C VAL A 76 6.86 9.55 12.60
N HIS A 77 6.01 8.65 12.11
CA HIS A 77 6.15 7.21 12.30
C HIS A 77 5.33 6.44 11.25
N ILE A 78 5.87 5.31 10.80
CA ILE A 78 5.15 4.33 9.97
C ILE A 78 5.01 3.02 10.74
N SER A 79 3.93 2.28 10.49
CA SER A 79 3.72 0.95 11.10
C SER A 79 4.90 0.02 10.83
N GLU A 80 5.31 -0.75 11.84
CA GLU A 80 6.34 -1.77 11.70
C GLU A 80 5.89 -2.88 10.74
N ALA A 81 6.74 -3.20 9.77
CA ALA A 81 6.54 -4.24 8.77
C ALA A 81 7.89 -4.69 8.18
N ASP A 82 7.93 -5.88 7.57
CA ASP A 82 9.14 -6.41 6.92
C ASP A 82 9.52 -5.61 5.67
N ALA A 83 8.51 -5.07 4.99
CA ALA A 83 8.70 -4.29 3.78
C ALA A 83 7.73 -3.10 3.71
N VAL A 84 8.17 -2.07 2.97
CA VAL A 84 7.39 -0.87 2.66
C VAL A 84 7.21 -0.78 1.15
N VAL A 85 6.00 -0.44 0.72
CA VAL A 85 5.72 -0.05 -0.66
C VAL A 85 5.14 1.37 -0.70
N MET A 86 5.56 2.13 -1.72
CA MET A 86 5.06 3.47 -1.98
C MET A 86 4.93 3.68 -3.48
N LYS A 87 3.79 4.21 -3.91
CA LYS A 87 3.59 4.63 -5.29
C LYS A 87 3.87 6.12 -5.43
N LYS A 88 4.72 6.52 -6.38
CA LYS A 88 4.91 7.94 -6.73
C LYS A 88 3.55 8.55 -7.11
N GLY A 89 3.20 9.65 -6.45
CA GLY A 89 2.05 10.48 -6.79
C GLY A 89 2.17 11.09 -8.19
N PRO A 90 1.07 11.63 -8.74
CA PRO A 90 1.13 12.43 -9.96
C PRO A 90 2.06 13.64 -9.77
N GLU A 91 2.74 14.05 -10.84
CA GLU A 91 3.62 15.22 -10.79
C GLU A 91 2.82 16.48 -10.44
N GLY A 92 3.26 17.23 -9.43
CA GLY A 92 2.57 18.42 -8.92
C GLY A 92 1.72 18.20 -7.66
N PHE A 93 1.52 16.95 -7.22
CA PHE A 93 1.19 16.69 -5.83
C PHE A 93 2.43 17.03 -4.99
N GLN A 94 2.32 17.86 -3.96
CA GLN A 94 3.46 18.20 -3.09
C GLN A 94 3.91 16.96 -2.32
N THR A 95 4.72 16.12 -2.96
CA THR A 95 5.63 15.23 -2.26
C THR A 95 6.78 16.10 -1.77
N PHE A 96 6.83 16.30 -0.45
CA PHE A 96 7.94 16.89 0.29
C PHE A 96 8.22 18.36 -0.02
N ASN A 97 7.52 19.27 0.66
CA ASN A 97 8.12 20.55 1.06
C ASN A 97 8.08 20.59 2.59
N SER A 98 9.23 20.35 3.19
CA SER A 98 9.56 20.85 4.53
C SER A 98 9.80 22.35 4.48
#